data_AF-A0A7K7KP01-F1
#
_entry.id   AF-A0A7K7KP01-F1
#
_cell.length_a   1.000
_cell.length_b   1.000
_cell.length_c   1.000
_cell.angle_alpha   90.00
_cell.angle_beta   90.00
_cell.angle_gamma   90.00
#
_symmetry.space_group_name_H-M   'P 1'
#
loop_
_entity.id
_entity.type
_entity.pdbx_description
1 polymer ?
#
loop_
_entity_poly.entity_id
_entity_poly.type
_entity_poly.pdbx_seq_one_letter_code
_entity_poly.pdbx_strand_id
1 'polypeptide(L)'
;RMVPFSFPLARYALWDPAPMGDAVGSHIAYYRNPKLFLMEKTLRLAYRHAKQSEKKLFACFLLGTLAMDEDGEGIKLTIDRFDPGREV
;
A
#
# COMPACT_ATOMS: atom_id res chain seq x y z
N ARG A 1 -18.63 13.77 4.56
CA ARG A 1 -18.74 14.42 5.90
C ARG A 1 -18.07 13.48 6.90
N MET A 2 -16.91 13.88 7.44
CA MET A 2 -16.21 13.11 8.48
C MET A 2 -16.86 13.43 9.83
N VAL A 3 -17.28 12.42 10.57
CA VAL A 3 -17.78 12.59 11.95
C VAL A 3 -16.54 12.67 12.85
N PRO A 4 -16.43 13.65 13.76
CA PRO A 4 -15.31 13.71 14.69
C PRO A 4 -15.25 12.43 15.54
N PHE A 5 -14.07 11.84 15.67
CA PHE A 5 -13.85 10.79 16.66
C PHE A 5 -14.03 11.38 18.06
N SER A 6 -14.96 10.85 18.85
CA SER A 6 -15.04 11.14 20.27
C SER A 6 -14.14 10.17 21.03
N PHE A 7 -13.07 10.69 21.61
CA PHE A 7 -12.29 9.95 22.60
C PHE A 7 -13.12 9.79 23.89
N PRO A 8 -12.88 8.72 24.67
CA PRO A 8 -13.47 8.57 25.99
C PRO A 8 -13.25 9.84 26.83
N LEU A 9 -14.19 10.17 27.72
CA LEU A 9 -14.08 11.30 28.62
C LEU A 9 -12.83 11.13 29.51
N ALA A 10 -11.72 11.77 29.10
CA ALA A 10 -10.53 11.88 29.91
C ALA A 10 -10.78 12.93 31.01
N ARG A 11 -10.27 12.70 32.22
CA ARG A 11 -10.39 13.68 33.33
C ARG A 11 -9.58 14.96 33.07
N TYR A 12 -8.60 14.90 32.16
CA TYR A 12 -7.71 15.99 31.81
C TYR A 12 -7.49 15.99 30.30
N ALA A 13 -7.57 17.17 29.67
CA ALA A 13 -7.14 17.36 28.29
C ALA A 13 -5.62 17.58 28.26
N LEU A 14 -4.91 16.87 27.37
CA LEU A 14 -3.46 16.98 27.23
C LEU A 14 -3.04 18.15 26.30
N TRP A 15 -3.99 18.69 25.52
CA TRP A 15 -3.80 19.83 24.62
C TRP A 15 -5.14 20.57 24.44
N ASP A 16 -5.09 21.80 23.92
CA ASP A 16 -6.29 22.56 23.52
C ASP A 16 -6.82 22.01 22.19
N PRO A 17 -8.05 21.45 22.14
CA PRO A 17 -8.62 20.89 20.92
C PRO A 17 -9.24 21.95 20.00
N ALA A 18 -9.18 23.24 20.34
CA ALA A 18 -9.74 24.31 19.52
C ALA A 18 -9.12 24.27 18.10
N PRO A 19 -9.95 24.24 17.03
CA PRO A 19 -9.44 24.18 15.67
C PRO A 19 -8.74 25.49 15.30
N MET A 20 -7.47 25.36 14.90
CA MET A 20 -6.67 26.47 14.38
C MET A 20 -6.54 26.33 12.86
N GLY A 21 -7.63 26.64 12.13
CA GLY A 21 -7.70 26.58 10.66
C GLY A 21 -8.71 25.57 10.12
N ASP A 22 -8.65 25.34 8.81
CA ASP A 22 -9.57 24.44 8.11
C ASP A 22 -9.18 22.97 8.27
N ALA A 23 -10.20 22.10 8.32
CA ALA A 23 -9.98 20.66 8.36
C ALA A 23 -9.51 20.14 6.99
N VAL A 24 -8.39 19.41 6.97
CA VAL A 24 -7.84 18.78 5.77
C VAL A 24 -8.09 17.27 5.79
N GLY A 25 -8.67 16.75 4.72
CA GLY A 25 -8.78 15.30 4.52
C GLY A 25 -7.45 14.72 4.04
N SER A 26 -6.92 13.71 4.73
CA SER A 26 -5.72 12.99 4.30
C SER A 26 -6.11 11.66 3.67
N HIS A 27 -5.71 11.41 2.42
CA HIS A 27 -5.94 10.15 1.73
C HIS A 27 -4.78 9.84 0.76
N ILE A 28 -4.30 8.59 0.79
CA ILE A 28 -3.14 8.13 0.02
C ILE A 28 -3.30 8.30 -1.50
N ALA A 29 -4.54 8.28 -1.98
CA ALA A 29 -4.89 8.46 -3.39
C ALA A 29 -5.83 9.65 -3.59
N TYR A 30 -5.65 10.71 -2.81
CA TYR A 30 -6.52 11.89 -2.87
C TYR A 30 -6.50 12.57 -4.24
N TYR A 31 -5.30 12.82 -4.78
CA TYR A 31 -5.11 13.57 -6.02
C TYR A 31 -5.11 12.69 -7.27
N ARG A 32 -4.52 11.48 -7.20
CA ARG A 32 -4.39 10.57 -8.33
C ARG A 32 -4.56 9.12 -7.91
N ASN A 33 -5.02 8.29 -8.85
CA ASN A 33 -5.12 6.85 -8.67
C ASN A 33 -3.72 6.22 -8.53
N PRO A 34 -3.53 5.23 -7.62
CA PRO A 34 -2.30 4.49 -7.53
C PRO A 34 -2.01 3.75 -8.83
N LYS A 35 -0.75 3.77 -9.27
CA LYS A 35 -0.30 3.07 -10.48
C LYS A 35 0.48 1.82 -10.11
N LEU A 36 0.20 0.72 -10.81
CA LEU A 36 0.92 -0.55 -10.68
C LEU A 36 1.73 -0.82 -11.94
N PHE A 37 3.03 -1.00 -11.79
CA PHE A 37 3.92 -1.41 -12.87
C PHE A 37 4.48 -2.78 -12.53
N LEU A 38 4.29 -3.74 -13.42
CA LEU A 38 4.81 -5.09 -13.27
C LEU A 38 5.86 -5.37 -14.35
N MET A 39 7.07 -5.71 -13.93
CA MET A 39 8.09 -6.15 -14.88
C MET A 39 7.73 -7.52 -15.46
N GLU A 40 7.73 -7.60 -16.78
CA GLU A 40 7.42 -8.82 -17.52
C GLU A 40 8.27 -10.02 -17.08
N LYS A 41 9.58 -9.80 -16.87
CA LYS A 41 10.53 -10.81 -16.36
C LYS A 41 10.03 -11.44 -15.06
N THR A 42 9.50 -10.64 -14.14
CA THR A 42 9.00 -11.09 -12.84
C THR A 42 7.78 -11.98 -13.01
N LEU A 43 6.85 -11.59 -13.88
CA LEU A 43 5.66 -12.40 -14.20
C LEU A 43 6.04 -13.72 -14.88
N ARG A 44 7.00 -13.70 -15.81
CA ARG A 44 7.50 -14.93 -16.46
C ARG A 44 8.16 -15.89 -15.47
N LEU A 45 8.90 -15.38 -14.48
CA LEU A 45 9.49 -16.21 -13.43
C LEU A 45 8.40 -16.86 -12.57
N ALA A 46 7.38 -16.10 -12.16
CA ALA A 46 6.25 -16.64 -11.41
C ALA A 46 5.50 -17.73 -12.20
N TYR A 47 5.23 -17.47 -13.49
CA TYR A 47 4.59 -18.46 -14.37
C TYR A 47 5.42 -19.74 -14.52
N ARG A 48 6.74 -19.61 -14.74
CA ARG A 48 7.63 -20.76 -14.86
C ARG A 48 7.64 -21.61 -13.59
N HIS A 49 7.68 -20.96 -12.42
CA HIS A 49 7.67 -21.66 -11.14
C HIS A 49 6.32 -22.35 -10.89
N ALA A 50 5.20 -21.69 -11.25
CA ALA A 50 3.87 -22.29 -11.17
C ALA A 50 3.75 -23.55 -12.04
N LYS A 51 4.35 -23.55 -13.24
CA LYS A 51 4.38 -24.71 -14.15
C LYS A 51 5.25 -25.86 -13.64
N GLN A 52 6.29 -25.57 -12.88
CA GLN A 52 7.19 -26.56 -12.28
C GLN A 52 6.70 -27.06 -10.92
N SER A 53 5.71 -26.38 -10.33
CA SER A 53 5.15 -26.75 -9.04
C SER A 53 4.25 -27.97 -9.18
N GLU A 54 4.53 -29.00 -8.39
CA GLU A 54 3.65 -30.18 -8.21
C GLU A 54 2.44 -29.87 -7.31
N LYS A 55 2.43 -28.70 -6.66
CA LYS A 55 1.32 -28.26 -5.79
C LYS A 55 0.08 -27.94 -6.64
N LYS A 56 -1.06 -28.51 -6.24
CA LYS A 56 -2.38 -28.22 -6.84
C LYS A 56 -2.73 -26.73 -6.82
N LEU A 57 -2.27 -26.00 -5.81
CA LEU A 57 -2.35 -24.54 -5.71
C LEU A 57 -0.95 -23.98 -5.54
N PHE A 58 -0.56 -23.11 -6.46
CA PHE A 58 0.71 -22.39 -6.42
C PHE A 58 0.50 -21.02 -5.75
N ALA A 59 1.29 -20.74 -4.72
CA ALA A 59 1.37 -19.43 -4.09
C ALA A 59 2.81 -18.91 -4.18
N CYS A 60 2.97 -17.60 -4.33
CA CYS A 60 4.26 -16.93 -4.35
C CYS A 60 4.10 -15.48 -3.89
N PHE A 61 5.24 -14.80 -3.71
CA PHE A 61 5.31 -13.40 -3.37
C PHE A 61 5.89 -12.60 -4.53
N LEU A 62 5.33 -11.42 -4.74
CA LEU A 62 5.84 -10.42 -5.66
C LEU A 62 6.33 -9.23 -4.84
N LEU A 63 7.58 -8.86 -5.05
CA LEU A 63 8.25 -7.81 -4.29
C LEU A 63 8.50 -6.61 -5.19
N GLY A 64 8.45 -5.43 -4.59
CA GLY A 64 8.51 -4.17 -5.32
C GLY A 64 8.84 -2.99 -4.44
N THR A 65 8.80 -1.81 -5.05
CA THR A 65 9.08 -0.53 -4.40
C THR A 65 7.86 0.38 -4.55
N LEU A 66 7.44 0.98 -3.45
CA LEU A 66 6.43 2.04 -3.43
C LEU A 66 7.14 3.39 -3.46
N ALA A 67 6.79 4.24 -4.41
CA ALA A 67 7.33 5.58 -4.56
C ALA A 67 6.23 6.59 -4.84
N MET A 68 6.50 7.85 -4.50
CA MET A 68 5.65 8.99 -4.84
C MET A 68 6.15 9.60 -6.15
N ASP A 69 5.24 10.18 -6.94
CA ASP A 69 5.62 11.02 -8.07
C ASP A 69 6.32 12.31 -7.57
N GLU A 70 7.12 12.96 -8.42
CA GLU A 70 7.95 14.13 -8.02
C GLU A 70 7.12 15.30 -7.46
N ASP A 71 5.88 15.44 -7.91
CA ASP A 71 4.94 16.47 -7.46
C ASP A 71 4.18 16.12 -6.18
N GLY A 72 4.37 14.92 -5.63
CA GLY A 72 3.71 14.47 -4.41
C GLY A 72 2.25 14.02 -4.58
N GLU A 73 1.70 14.10 -5.79
CA GLU A 73 0.25 13.90 -6.02
C GLU A 73 -0.10 12.47 -6.45
N GLY A 74 0.89 11.68 -6.84
CA GLY A 74 0.70 10.31 -7.32
C GLY A 74 1.54 9.30 -6.56
N ILE A 75 1.07 8.06 -6.53
CA ILE A 75 1.79 6.92 -5.94
C ILE A 75 1.94 5.81 -6.97
N LYS A 76 3.12 5.21 -6.97
CA LYS A 76 3.54 4.18 -7.92
C LYS A 76 4.10 2.99 -7.17
N LEU A 77 3.55 1.81 -7.45
CA LEU A 77 4.10 0.52 -7.03
C LEU A 77 4.76 -0.14 -8.23
N THR A 78 6.07 -0.36 -8.15
CA THR A 78 6.83 -1.10 -9.17
C THR A 78 7.17 -2.48 -8.64
N ILE A 79 6.63 -3.52 -9.25
CA ILE A 79 6.91 -4.93 -8.97
C ILE A 79 8.00 -5.42 -9.92
N ASP A 80 9.17 -5.72 -9.38
CA ASP A 80 10.38 -6.08 -10.13
C ASP A 80 11.06 -7.36 -9.65
N ARG A 81 10.57 -7.97 -8.57
CA ARG A 81 11.17 -9.14 -7.94
C ARG A 81 10.14 -10.23 -7.67
N PHE A 82 10.55 -11.46 -7.95
CA PHE A 82 9.78 -12.67 -7.70
C PHE A 82 10.41 -13.41 -6.52
N ASP A 83 9.58 -13.88 -5.59
CA ASP A 83 9.98 -14.71 -4.48
C ASP A 83 9.02 -15.93 -4.38
N PRO A 84 9.50 -17.17 -4.56
CA PRO A 84 8.65 -18.35 -4.46
C PRO A 84 8.17 -18.64 -3.02
N GLY A 85 8.70 -17.93 -2.02
CA GLY A 85 8.46 -18.24 -0.61
C GLY A 85 9.25 -19.46 -0.14
N ARG A 86 9.15 -19.76 1.16
CA ARG A 86 9.76 -20.93 1.79
C ARG A 86 8.74 -21.58 2.70
N GLU A 87 8.80 -22.90 2.84
CA GLU A 87 8.05 -23.60 3.89
C GLU A 87 8.68 -23.28 5.25
N VAL A 88 7.83 -23.13 6.27
CA VAL A 88 8.20 -22.84 7.66
C VAL A 88 7.98 -24.08 8.49
#